data_AF-Q7QHY2-F1
#
_entry.id   AF-Q7QHY2-F1
#
_cell.length_a   1.000
_cell.length_b   1.000
_cell.length_c   1.000
_cell.angle_alpha   90.00
_cell.angle_beta   90.00
_cell.angle_gamma   90.00
#
_symmetry.space_group_name_H-M   'P 1'
#
loop_
_entity.id
_entity.type
_entity.pdbx_description
1 polymer ?
#
loop_
_entity_poly.entity_id
_entity_poly.type
_entity_poly.pdbx_seq_one_letter_code
_entity_poly.pdbx_strand_id
1 'polypeptide(L)'
;MSTPKPILNAENLALTNKRIGELKKKVMLAEGQKKAYTEEWNDKKKAQNDRMAELRKEVRDLTNKLSYLHNPTSAKAQKNVQEIKRRVPLPPGAKSVADALRIVDLKVIDLHKQTDVAEDRMRKRERHFKQLVEQYQALVGYRDAKCDGSNPPETIEEDANRKLITRLENEIHRTTVQWMEAEHIRKKYRGIKSSLMRDAEKFESSLLELEQAITEQQAEINKLEEVHKEAVQMRDSTKTILQRQEQTTHYSNKAREKQAQDFRRQVEERKLELERLERKIFSSGKTLIHQESILSGSGEHGRGGEGGDDGSSLHDKDGASEMEQKFKKLMQATGVSAAGEVVDRFLAQREASARLTYLRTVTENEKKQLEAQRELMKAQLDAFKFADVKDSDVNQEELEKIKNSIEEQKQRREECDKAIEYTRNVFDTIKDALIELLLKLREIEESLDTASPYGRRTPLKPAELKDITSGKLAVEELGNLLEERIKLGLIASGQLTADADSGLSEDEASAAGSSSALSTSSPAEDREKPPAYPPVYMNLIAGRTTTQISSTSPGQGTTVVLSDDEGDVPSRSYLKRQANMIIEAKSRRKGFRMPVPKRR
;
A
#
# COMPACT_ATOMS: atom_id res chain seq x y z
N MET A 1 -48.45 -3.61 36.38
CA MET A 1 -48.83 -3.68 34.95
C MET A 1 -48.08 -2.58 34.21
N SER A 2 -47.17 -2.92 33.29
CA SER A 2 -46.51 -1.95 32.41
C SER A 2 -46.65 -2.46 30.97
N THR A 3 -47.20 -1.65 30.07
CA THR A 3 -47.50 -2.05 28.70
C THR A 3 -46.41 -1.58 27.72
N PRO A 4 -46.01 -2.39 26.72
CA PRO A 4 -44.90 -2.03 25.85
C PRO A 4 -45.26 -0.91 24.87
N LYS A 5 -44.32 0.00 24.62
CA LYS A 5 -44.44 0.99 23.53
C LYS A 5 -44.30 0.28 22.17
N PRO A 6 -45.15 0.58 21.17
CA PRO A 6 -44.97 0.06 19.81
C PRO A 6 -43.77 0.73 19.13
N ILE A 7 -42.96 -0.05 18.43
CA ILE A 7 -41.87 0.47 17.59
C ILE A 7 -42.49 1.00 16.30
N LEU A 8 -42.37 2.31 16.06
CA LEU A 8 -42.85 2.95 14.84
C LEU A 8 -41.79 2.85 13.74
N ASN A 9 -42.17 2.32 12.57
CA ASN A 9 -41.27 2.25 11.41
C ASN A 9 -40.84 3.66 10.98
N ALA A 10 -39.52 3.91 11.00
CA ALA A 10 -38.94 5.23 10.71
C ALA A 10 -39.33 5.79 9.33
N GLU A 11 -39.53 4.92 8.34
CA GLU A 11 -39.96 5.28 6.98
C GLU A 11 -41.36 5.90 6.94
N ASN A 12 -42.31 5.36 7.72
CA ASN A 12 -43.65 5.96 7.89
C ASN A 12 -43.57 7.32 8.60
N LEU A 13 -42.64 7.47 9.55
CA LEU A 13 -42.40 8.74 10.23
C LEU A 13 -41.83 9.79 9.24
N ALA A 14 -40.88 9.40 8.39
CA ALA A 14 -40.31 10.26 7.35
C ALA A 14 -41.35 10.70 6.31
N LEU A 15 -42.19 9.78 5.81
CA LEU A 15 -43.30 10.10 4.92
C LEU A 15 -44.32 11.05 5.57
N THR A 16 -44.63 10.84 6.85
CA THR A 16 -45.52 11.73 7.62
C THR A 16 -44.91 13.12 7.79
N ASN A 17 -43.63 13.20 8.14
CA ASN A 17 -42.89 14.47 8.27
C ASN A 17 -42.80 15.24 6.94
N LYS A 18 -42.57 14.55 5.82
CA LYS A 18 -42.61 15.17 4.47
C LYS A 18 -43.99 15.76 4.18
N ARG A 19 -45.07 15.02 4.45
CA ARG A 19 -46.45 15.49 4.24
C ARG A 19 -46.84 16.63 5.18
N ILE A 20 -46.31 16.66 6.41
CA ILE A 20 -46.42 17.82 7.32
C ILE A 20 -45.68 19.04 6.75
N GLY A 21 -44.48 18.86 6.17
CA GLY A 21 -43.74 19.93 5.50
C GLY A 21 -44.49 20.52 4.30
N GLU A 22 -45.09 19.67 3.47
CA GLU A 22 -45.94 20.07 2.34
C GLU A 22 -47.20 20.82 2.80
N LEU A 23 -47.84 20.36 3.89
CA LEU A 23 -48.98 21.06 4.50
C LEU A 23 -48.58 22.42 5.08
N LYS A 24 -47.44 22.51 5.79
CA LYS A 24 -46.92 23.80 6.31
C LYS A 24 -46.66 24.80 5.17
N LYS A 25 -46.06 24.36 4.05
CA LYS A 25 -45.87 25.22 2.87
C LYS A 25 -47.20 25.70 2.28
N LYS A 26 -48.23 24.83 2.22
CA LYS A 26 -49.58 25.21 1.76
C LYS A 26 -50.27 26.19 2.71
N VAL A 27 -50.11 26.04 4.02
CA VAL A 27 -50.62 26.98 5.03
C VAL A 27 -49.96 28.35 4.88
N MET A 28 -48.62 28.42 4.82
CA MET A 28 -47.89 29.68 4.60
C MET A 28 -48.32 30.40 3.31
N LEU A 29 -48.53 29.66 2.21
CA LEU A 29 -49.01 30.24 0.96
C LEU A 29 -50.45 30.78 1.09
N ALA A 30 -51.35 30.06 1.77
CA ALA A 30 -52.71 30.52 2.03
C ALA A 30 -52.76 31.73 2.97
N GLU A 31 -51.87 31.79 3.97
CA GLU A 31 -51.70 32.94 4.87
C GLU A 31 -51.14 34.15 4.13
N GLY A 32 -50.16 33.96 3.25
CA GLY A 32 -49.63 35.01 2.36
C GLY A 32 -50.69 35.55 1.40
N GLN A 33 -51.45 34.67 0.74
CA GLN A 33 -52.58 35.05 -0.11
C GLN A 33 -53.67 35.82 0.66
N LYS A 34 -54.03 35.34 1.86
CA LYS A 34 -54.98 36.03 2.74
C LYS A 34 -54.49 37.43 3.14
N LYS A 35 -53.20 37.56 3.47
CA LYS A 35 -52.58 38.84 3.81
C LYS A 35 -52.63 39.81 2.63
N ALA A 36 -52.14 39.40 1.45
CA ALA A 36 -52.15 40.22 0.23
C ALA A 36 -53.57 40.69 -0.13
N TYR A 37 -54.57 39.79 -0.04
CA TYR A 37 -55.98 40.15 -0.28
C TYR A 37 -56.51 41.18 0.74
N THR A 38 -56.11 41.10 2.01
CA THR A 38 -56.48 42.13 3.00
C THR A 38 -55.75 43.47 2.78
N GLU A 39 -54.52 43.46 2.29
CA GLU A 39 -53.75 44.67 1.96
C GLU A 39 -54.36 45.37 0.73
N GLU A 40 -54.60 44.64 -0.37
CA GLU A 40 -55.34 45.16 -1.54
C GLU A 40 -56.71 45.73 -1.17
N TRP A 41 -57.47 45.06 -0.29
CA TRP A 41 -58.78 45.54 0.15
C TRP A 41 -58.68 46.83 0.98
N ASN A 42 -57.67 46.95 1.84
CA ASN A 42 -57.41 48.18 2.59
C ASN A 42 -57.02 49.34 1.67
N ASP A 43 -56.19 49.12 0.66
CA ASP A 43 -55.84 50.16 -0.32
C ASP A 43 -57.04 50.59 -1.18
N LYS A 44 -57.84 49.63 -1.67
CA LYS A 44 -59.09 49.91 -2.40
C LYS A 44 -60.09 50.70 -1.53
N LYS A 45 -60.18 50.37 -0.24
CA LYS A 45 -61.00 51.10 0.75
C LYS A 45 -60.46 52.50 1.05
N LYS A 46 -59.14 52.66 1.15
CA LYS A 46 -58.48 53.96 1.31
C LYS A 46 -58.77 54.87 0.11
N ALA A 47 -58.52 54.39 -1.10
CA ALA A 47 -58.81 55.13 -2.33
C ALA A 47 -60.30 55.53 -2.46
N GLN A 48 -61.25 54.69 -2.02
CA GLN A 48 -62.65 55.10 -1.95
C GLN A 48 -62.95 56.15 -0.87
N ASN A 49 -62.32 56.06 0.31
CA ASN A 49 -62.45 57.10 1.35
C ASN A 49 -61.90 58.45 0.87
N ASP A 50 -60.74 58.44 0.22
CA ASP A 50 -60.09 59.64 -0.31
C ASP A 50 -60.96 60.28 -1.41
N ARG A 51 -61.44 59.48 -2.37
CA ARG A 51 -62.41 59.94 -3.39
C ARG A 51 -63.73 60.44 -2.78
N MET A 52 -64.19 59.84 -1.69
CA MET A 52 -65.38 60.32 -0.97
C MET A 52 -65.11 61.64 -0.24
N ALA A 53 -63.88 61.89 0.24
CA ALA A 53 -63.47 63.17 0.82
C ALA A 53 -63.37 64.26 -0.25
N GLU A 54 -62.86 63.94 -1.44
CA GLU A 54 -62.87 64.81 -2.62
C GLU A 54 -64.29 65.18 -3.04
N LEU A 55 -65.17 64.20 -3.28
CA LEU A 55 -66.57 64.45 -3.62
C LEU A 55 -67.31 65.26 -2.55
N ARG A 56 -67.03 65.03 -1.26
CA ARG A 56 -67.56 65.87 -0.15
C ARG A 56 -67.00 67.29 -0.16
N LYS A 57 -65.78 67.52 -0.67
CA LYS A 57 -65.22 68.86 -0.87
C LYS A 57 -65.89 69.54 -2.06
N GLU A 58 -65.99 68.87 -3.20
CA GLU A 58 -66.66 69.38 -4.40
C GLU A 58 -68.13 69.73 -4.11
N VAL A 59 -68.87 68.88 -3.40
CA VAL A 59 -70.24 69.18 -2.95
C VAL A 59 -70.27 70.44 -2.08
N ARG A 60 -69.37 70.61 -1.11
CA ARG A 60 -69.30 71.87 -0.32
C ARG A 60 -68.99 73.08 -1.21
N ASP A 61 -68.03 72.97 -2.12
CA ASP A 61 -67.61 74.08 -2.98
C ASP A 61 -68.70 74.45 -4.01
N LEU A 62 -69.48 73.47 -4.47
CA LEU A 62 -70.68 73.68 -5.30
C LEU A 62 -71.86 74.23 -4.50
N THR A 63 -72.11 73.77 -3.26
CA THR A 63 -73.11 74.37 -2.36
C THR A 63 -72.74 75.82 -2.00
N ASN A 64 -71.46 76.12 -1.81
CA ASN A 64 -70.98 77.49 -1.61
C ASN A 64 -71.26 78.34 -2.85
N LYS A 65 -70.93 77.87 -4.07
CA LYS A 65 -71.26 78.56 -5.33
C LYS A 65 -72.78 78.73 -5.54
N LEU A 66 -73.58 77.71 -5.24
CA LEU A 66 -75.05 77.78 -5.33
C LEU A 66 -75.64 78.76 -4.32
N SER A 67 -75.17 78.79 -3.07
CA SER A 67 -75.65 79.76 -2.08
C SER A 67 -75.28 81.22 -2.43
N TYR A 68 -74.15 81.42 -3.12
CA TYR A 68 -73.77 82.72 -3.68
C TYR A 68 -74.69 83.15 -4.84
N LEU A 69 -75.04 82.22 -5.75
CA LEU A 69 -75.90 82.50 -6.92
C LEU A 69 -77.40 82.58 -6.56
N HIS A 70 -77.88 81.78 -5.61
CA HIS A 70 -79.29 81.74 -5.20
C HIS A 70 -79.66 82.90 -4.26
N ASN A 71 -78.68 83.56 -3.63
CA ASN A 71 -78.96 84.63 -2.66
C ASN A 71 -78.08 85.88 -2.89
N PRO A 72 -78.20 86.56 -4.05
CA PRO A 72 -77.36 87.70 -4.43
C PRO A 72 -77.53 88.93 -3.52
N THR A 73 -78.61 88.99 -2.73
CA THR A 73 -78.88 90.03 -1.71
C THR A 73 -78.35 89.67 -0.31
N SER A 74 -77.64 88.56 -0.15
CA SER A 74 -76.98 88.21 1.10
C SER A 74 -75.84 89.18 1.44
N ALA A 75 -75.85 89.74 2.65
CA ALA A 75 -74.95 90.81 3.11
C ALA A 75 -73.43 90.47 3.11
N LYS A 76 -73.05 89.22 2.79
CA LYS A 76 -71.65 88.82 2.57
C LYS A 76 -71.19 88.97 1.12
N ALA A 77 -72.09 89.03 0.14
CA ALA A 77 -71.75 89.23 -1.27
C ALA A 77 -71.52 90.72 -1.62
N GLN A 78 -72.28 91.63 -1.02
CA GLN A 78 -72.22 93.07 -1.33
C GLN A 78 -70.93 93.78 -0.90
N LYS A 79 -70.09 93.18 -0.03
CA LYS A 79 -68.92 93.88 0.55
C LYS A 79 -67.88 94.37 -0.47
N ASN A 80 -67.83 93.80 -1.67
CA ASN A 80 -66.86 94.16 -2.71
C ASN A 80 -67.47 94.89 -3.92
N VAL A 81 -68.76 95.25 -3.89
CA VAL A 81 -69.42 96.03 -4.95
C VAL A 81 -69.96 97.34 -4.39
N GLN A 82 -69.03 98.24 -4.05
CA GLN A 82 -69.38 99.66 -4.03
C GLN A 82 -69.61 100.14 -5.48
N GLU A 83 -70.69 100.88 -5.75
CA GLU A 83 -70.82 101.64 -6.99
C GLU A 83 -69.79 102.78 -7.00
N ILE A 84 -68.57 102.47 -7.42
CA ILE A 84 -67.48 103.44 -7.49
C ILE A 84 -67.72 104.36 -8.69
N LYS A 85 -68.53 105.42 -8.48
CA LYS A 85 -68.71 106.56 -9.40
C LYS A 85 -67.46 107.46 -9.43
N ARG A 86 -66.29 106.85 -9.66
CA ARG A 86 -65.04 107.58 -9.93
C ARG A 86 -65.20 108.32 -11.25
N ARG A 87 -65.16 109.65 -11.21
CA ARG A 87 -64.65 110.41 -12.35
C ARG A 87 -63.21 109.94 -12.57
N VAL A 88 -62.95 109.25 -13.69
CA VAL A 88 -61.58 108.88 -14.06
C VAL A 88 -60.82 110.18 -14.31
N PRO A 89 -59.72 110.46 -13.57
CA PRO A 89 -58.90 111.64 -13.85
C PRO A 89 -58.30 111.48 -15.25
N LEU A 90 -58.29 112.55 -16.04
CA LEU A 90 -57.70 112.52 -17.38
C LEU A 90 -56.19 112.19 -17.27
N PRO A 91 -55.61 111.45 -18.23
CA PRO A 91 -54.17 111.16 -18.26
C PRO A 91 -53.34 112.46 -18.20
N PRO A 92 -52.18 112.47 -17.51
CA PRO A 92 -51.32 113.64 -17.45
C PRO A 92 -51.01 114.20 -18.85
N GLY A 93 -51.38 115.47 -19.07
CA GLY A 93 -51.23 116.18 -20.34
C GLY A 93 -52.48 116.26 -21.23
N ALA A 94 -53.54 115.48 -20.96
CA ALA A 94 -54.78 115.54 -21.73
C ALA A 94 -55.66 116.75 -21.34
N LYS A 95 -56.03 117.59 -22.32
CA LYS A 95 -56.89 118.77 -22.12
C LYS A 95 -58.38 118.51 -22.44
N SER A 96 -58.69 117.39 -23.07
CA SER A 96 -60.03 116.98 -23.51
C SER A 96 -60.15 115.45 -23.43
N VAL A 97 -61.39 114.93 -23.42
CA VAL A 97 -61.65 113.48 -23.44
C VAL A 97 -61.11 112.83 -24.73
N ALA A 98 -61.16 113.53 -25.87
CA ALA A 98 -60.57 113.05 -27.12
C ALA A 98 -59.02 112.97 -27.06
N ASP A 99 -58.37 113.93 -26.38
CA ASP A 99 -56.93 113.87 -26.12
C ASP A 99 -56.57 112.78 -25.11
N ALA A 100 -57.43 112.55 -24.11
CA ALA A 100 -57.26 111.47 -23.13
C ALA A 100 -57.29 110.10 -23.80
N LEU A 101 -58.27 109.86 -24.70
CA LEU A 101 -58.34 108.66 -25.53
C LEU A 101 -57.07 108.54 -26.39
N ARG A 102 -56.73 109.57 -27.18
CA ARG A 102 -55.53 109.57 -28.04
C ARG A 102 -54.22 109.29 -27.28
N ILE A 103 -54.07 109.78 -26.06
CA ILE A 103 -52.89 109.51 -25.20
C ILE A 103 -52.91 108.08 -24.67
N VAL A 104 -54.07 107.53 -24.31
CA VAL A 104 -54.23 106.13 -23.93
C VAL A 104 -53.97 105.21 -25.14
N ASP A 105 -54.51 105.52 -26.31
CA ASP A 105 -54.32 104.74 -27.54
C ASP A 105 -52.84 104.68 -27.95
N LEU A 106 -52.15 105.81 -27.94
CA LEU A 106 -50.69 105.85 -28.16
C LEU A 106 -49.94 105.04 -27.10
N LYS A 107 -50.33 105.13 -25.82
CA LYS A 107 -49.70 104.36 -24.75
C LYS A 107 -49.98 102.85 -24.87
N VAL A 108 -51.17 102.45 -25.33
CA VAL A 108 -51.55 101.07 -25.62
C VAL A 108 -50.76 100.55 -26.82
N ILE A 109 -50.60 101.33 -27.88
CA ILE A 109 -49.76 100.99 -29.04
C ILE A 109 -48.30 100.79 -28.61
N ASP A 110 -47.74 101.66 -27.77
CA ASP A 110 -46.37 101.51 -27.28
C ASP A 110 -46.19 100.35 -26.29
N LEU A 111 -47.21 100.02 -25.50
CA LEU A 111 -47.20 98.81 -24.65
C LEU A 111 -47.30 97.52 -25.49
N HIS A 112 -48.06 97.51 -26.58
CA HIS A 112 -48.04 96.39 -27.54
C HIS A 112 -46.65 96.23 -28.16
N LYS A 113 -46.05 97.29 -28.73
CA LYS A 113 -44.67 97.24 -29.27
C LYS A 113 -43.65 96.74 -28.24
N GLN A 114 -43.76 97.16 -26.98
CA GLN A 114 -42.89 96.69 -25.89
C GLN A 114 -43.12 95.20 -25.58
N THR A 115 -44.36 94.71 -25.71
CA THR A 115 -44.73 93.30 -25.58
C THR A 115 -44.19 92.50 -26.75
N ASP A 116 -44.41 92.93 -28.00
CA ASP A 116 -43.91 92.28 -29.22
C ASP A 116 -42.38 92.09 -29.18
N VAL A 117 -41.64 93.12 -28.73
CA VAL A 117 -40.19 93.09 -28.56
C VAL A 117 -39.77 92.15 -27.41
N ALA A 118 -40.56 92.05 -26.34
CA ALA A 118 -40.31 91.08 -25.27
C ALA A 118 -40.58 89.64 -25.73
N GLU A 119 -41.66 89.41 -26.48
CA GLU A 119 -42.00 88.10 -27.03
C GLU A 119 -40.98 87.63 -28.07
N ASP A 120 -40.51 88.47 -28.99
CA ASP A 120 -39.44 88.09 -29.93
C ASP A 120 -38.15 87.73 -29.19
N ARG A 121 -37.77 88.47 -28.15
CA ARG A 121 -36.63 88.12 -27.28
C ARG A 121 -36.83 86.77 -26.59
N MET A 122 -38.05 86.45 -26.14
CA MET A 122 -38.38 85.14 -25.58
C MET A 122 -38.34 84.04 -26.64
N ARG A 123 -38.97 84.22 -27.80
CA ARG A 123 -38.93 83.29 -28.95
C ARG A 123 -37.52 83.03 -29.46
N LYS A 124 -36.61 84.01 -29.37
CA LYS A 124 -35.18 83.87 -29.67
C LYS A 124 -34.46 82.99 -28.63
N ARG A 125 -34.68 83.26 -27.33
CA ARG A 125 -34.13 82.44 -26.23
C ARG A 125 -34.65 81.01 -26.24
N GLU A 126 -35.94 80.82 -26.51
CA GLU A 126 -36.59 79.51 -26.57
C GLU A 126 -36.02 78.65 -27.72
N ARG A 127 -35.80 79.23 -28.90
CA ARG A 127 -35.12 78.54 -30.01
C ARG A 127 -33.69 78.15 -29.68
N HIS A 128 -32.91 79.05 -29.07
CA HIS A 128 -31.55 78.74 -28.61
C HIS A 128 -31.56 77.64 -27.53
N PHE A 129 -32.53 77.65 -26.62
CA PHE A 129 -32.67 76.61 -25.60
C PHE A 129 -33.03 75.25 -26.21
N LYS A 130 -33.94 75.20 -27.20
CA LYS A 130 -34.25 73.99 -27.97
C LYS A 130 -33.02 73.43 -28.68
N GLN A 131 -32.28 74.27 -29.39
CA GLN A 131 -31.00 73.87 -30.03
C GLN A 131 -29.97 73.33 -29.02
N LEU A 132 -29.87 73.92 -27.83
CA LEU A 132 -28.97 73.46 -26.78
C LEU A 132 -29.43 72.13 -26.15
N VAL A 133 -30.74 71.91 -26.03
CA VAL A 133 -31.33 70.63 -25.59
C VAL A 133 -31.11 69.54 -26.64
N GLU A 134 -31.30 69.84 -27.92
CA GLU A 134 -31.02 68.93 -29.05
C GLU A 134 -29.53 68.52 -29.07
N GLN A 135 -28.62 69.49 -28.91
CA GLN A 135 -27.17 69.23 -28.79
C GLN A 135 -26.84 68.38 -27.55
N TYR A 136 -27.45 68.66 -26.40
CA TYR A 136 -27.25 67.87 -25.19
C TYR A 136 -27.76 66.44 -25.34
N GLN A 137 -28.94 66.24 -25.95
CA GLN A 137 -29.49 64.92 -26.23
C GLN A 137 -28.62 64.12 -27.19
N ALA A 138 -28.08 64.76 -28.25
CA ALA A 138 -27.12 64.12 -29.16
C ALA A 138 -25.83 63.71 -28.43
N LEU A 139 -25.29 64.55 -27.55
CA LEU A 139 -24.08 64.26 -26.76
C LEU A 139 -24.30 63.19 -25.66
N VAL A 140 -25.51 63.07 -25.12
CA VAL A 140 -25.90 61.97 -24.23
C VAL A 140 -25.99 60.67 -25.01
N GLY A 141 -26.70 60.65 -26.16
CA GLY A 141 -26.77 59.48 -27.03
C GLY A 141 -25.39 58.96 -27.46
N TYR A 142 -24.47 59.87 -27.83
CA TYR A 142 -23.08 59.54 -28.17
C TYR A 142 -22.24 58.98 -27.00
N ARG A 143 -22.61 59.29 -25.76
CA ARG A 143 -21.96 58.76 -24.56
C ARG A 143 -22.49 57.37 -24.24
N ASP A 144 -23.81 57.22 -24.23
CA ASP A 144 -24.46 55.99 -23.78
C ASP A 144 -24.23 54.86 -24.81
N ALA A 145 -24.24 55.19 -26.11
CA ALA A 145 -23.90 54.24 -27.18
C ALA A 145 -22.44 53.72 -27.11
N LYS A 146 -21.51 54.50 -26.56
CA LYS A 146 -20.12 54.05 -26.33
C LYS A 146 -19.97 53.07 -25.16
N CYS A 147 -20.95 52.97 -24.25
CA CYS A 147 -20.91 52.02 -23.13
C CYS A 147 -21.47 50.64 -23.48
N ASP A 148 -22.39 50.55 -24.44
CA ASP A 148 -23.10 49.30 -24.79
C ASP A 148 -22.39 48.48 -25.89
N GLY A 149 -21.36 49.05 -26.55
CA GLY A 149 -20.61 48.41 -27.63
C GLY A 149 -21.39 48.18 -28.94
N SER A 150 -22.70 48.44 -28.91
CA SER A 150 -23.72 48.12 -29.91
C SER A 150 -23.81 49.09 -31.09
N ASN A 151 -22.91 50.08 -31.19
CA ASN A 151 -22.73 50.88 -32.39
C ASN A 151 -22.68 49.97 -33.64
N PRO A 152 -23.59 50.18 -34.62
CA PRO A 152 -23.35 49.73 -35.98
C PRO A 152 -21.99 50.28 -36.42
N PRO A 153 -21.14 49.48 -37.10
CA PRO A 153 -19.82 49.93 -37.52
C PRO A 153 -19.94 51.13 -38.46
N GLU A 154 -19.23 52.23 -38.14
CA GLU A 154 -19.30 53.48 -38.92
C GLU A 154 -18.53 53.36 -40.25
N THR A 155 -17.68 52.33 -40.37
CA THR A 155 -16.94 51.99 -41.58
C THR A 155 -16.95 50.48 -41.87
N ILE A 156 -16.73 50.09 -43.13
CA ILE A 156 -16.59 48.67 -43.53
C ILE A 156 -15.38 48.01 -42.84
N GLU A 157 -14.34 48.79 -42.52
CA GLU A 157 -13.14 48.32 -41.82
C GLU A 157 -13.43 47.97 -40.35
N GLU A 158 -14.25 48.76 -39.65
CA GLU A 158 -14.73 48.41 -38.30
C GLU A 158 -15.56 47.12 -38.27
N ASP A 159 -16.42 46.91 -39.27
CA ASP A 159 -17.19 45.66 -39.41
C ASP A 159 -16.26 44.46 -39.63
N ALA A 160 -15.28 44.60 -40.53
CA ALA A 160 -14.26 43.57 -40.78
C ALA A 160 -13.42 43.27 -39.53
N ASN A 161 -13.05 44.30 -38.76
CA ASN A 161 -12.29 44.18 -37.51
C ASN A 161 -13.12 43.52 -36.40
N ARG A 162 -14.38 43.91 -36.20
CA ARG A 162 -15.30 43.23 -35.26
C ARG A 162 -15.47 41.75 -35.64
N LYS A 163 -15.68 41.45 -36.93
CA LYS A 163 -15.75 40.08 -37.45
C LYS A 163 -14.44 39.31 -37.35
N LEU A 164 -13.28 39.97 -37.29
CA LEU A 164 -11.99 39.34 -37.02
C LEU A 164 -11.84 39.04 -35.52
N ILE A 165 -12.13 40.00 -34.64
CA ILE A 165 -12.13 39.84 -33.18
C ILE A 165 -13.00 38.64 -32.78
N THR A 166 -14.26 38.59 -33.21
CA THR A 166 -15.16 37.47 -32.88
C THR A 166 -14.70 36.13 -33.46
N ARG A 167 -13.94 36.10 -34.56
CA ARG A 167 -13.31 34.85 -35.04
C ARG A 167 -12.16 34.42 -34.14
N LEU A 168 -11.29 35.35 -33.76
CA LEU A 168 -10.17 35.10 -32.85
C LEU A 168 -10.65 34.70 -31.45
N GLU A 169 -11.70 35.32 -30.91
CA GLU A 169 -12.33 34.93 -29.63
C GLU A 169 -12.85 33.50 -29.68
N ASN A 170 -13.54 33.10 -30.76
CA ASN A 170 -14.02 31.73 -30.95
C ASN A 170 -12.86 30.73 -31.15
N GLU A 171 -11.76 31.13 -31.77
CA GLU A 171 -10.56 30.31 -31.94
C GLU A 171 -9.79 30.13 -30.62
N ILE A 172 -9.63 31.21 -29.84
CA ILE A 172 -9.07 31.19 -28.48
C ILE A 172 -9.93 30.29 -27.58
N HIS A 173 -11.26 30.41 -27.64
CA HIS A 173 -12.14 29.54 -26.85
C HIS A 173 -12.00 28.07 -27.27
N ARG A 174 -11.99 27.77 -28.58
CA ARG A 174 -11.79 26.41 -29.12
C ARG A 174 -10.46 25.80 -28.69
N THR A 175 -9.36 26.55 -28.79
CA THR A 175 -8.02 26.10 -28.37
C THR A 175 -7.92 25.95 -26.85
N THR A 176 -8.60 26.79 -26.08
CA THR A 176 -8.71 26.66 -24.61
C THR A 176 -9.44 25.37 -24.21
N VAL A 177 -10.55 25.03 -24.88
CA VAL A 177 -11.25 23.75 -24.64
C VAL A 177 -10.35 22.55 -24.98
N GLN A 178 -9.70 22.57 -26.13
CA GLN A 178 -8.74 21.52 -26.53
C GLN A 178 -7.57 21.39 -25.55
N TRP A 179 -7.07 22.50 -25.00
CA TRP A 179 -6.04 22.50 -23.97
C TRP A 179 -6.54 21.90 -22.66
N MET A 180 -7.76 22.22 -22.20
CA MET A 180 -8.36 21.60 -21.01
C MET A 180 -8.59 20.10 -21.19
N GLU A 181 -9.00 19.65 -22.38
CA GLU A 181 -9.13 18.22 -22.71
C GLU A 181 -7.77 17.51 -22.68
N ALA A 182 -6.75 18.08 -23.32
CA ALA A 182 -5.38 17.57 -23.30
C ALA A 182 -4.80 17.52 -21.88
N GLU A 183 -5.08 18.53 -21.06
CA GLU A 183 -4.67 18.61 -19.65
C GLU A 183 -5.35 17.54 -18.79
N HIS A 184 -6.64 17.29 -19.00
CA HIS A 184 -7.39 16.20 -18.36
C HIS A 184 -6.86 14.81 -18.78
N ILE A 185 -6.52 14.63 -20.05
CA ILE A 185 -5.88 13.41 -20.57
C ILE A 185 -4.48 13.25 -19.95
N ARG A 186 -3.68 14.32 -19.85
CA ARG A 186 -2.35 14.33 -19.21
C ARG A 186 -2.44 13.97 -17.72
N LYS A 187 -3.42 14.52 -17.00
CA LYS A 187 -3.71 14.15 -15.59
C LYS A 187 -4.05 12.66 -15.45
N LYS A 188 -4.89 12.10 -16.34
CA LYS A 188 -5.18 10.66 -16.38
C LYS A 188 -3.94 9.80 -16.63
N TYR A 189 -3.12 10.12 -17.63
CA TYR A 189 -1.89 9.37 -17.90
C TYR A 189 -0.86 9.49 -16.76
N ARG A 190 -0.78 10.63 -16.06
CA ARG A 190 0.01 10.75 -14.82
C ARG A 190 -0.52 9.84 -13.72
N GLY A 191 -1.84 9.83 -13.46
CA GLY A 191 -2.45 8.94 -12.47
C GLY A 191 -2.23 7.45 -12.79
N ILE A 192 -2.33 7.07 -14.07
CA ILE A 192 -2.02 5.72 -14.56
C ILE A 192 -0.54 5.39 -14.29
N LYS A 193 0.40 6.25 -14.69
CA LYS A 193 1.85 6.05 -14.42
C LYS A 193 2.11 5.88 -12.92
N SER A 194 1.51 6.71 -12.08
CA SER A 194 1.64 6.62 -10.62
C SER A 194 0.96 5.39 -10.02
N SER A 195 0.03 4.71 -10.70
CA SER A 195 -0.37 3.35 -10.30
C SER A 195 0.69 2.34 -10.71
N LEU A 196 1.08 2.30 -11.99
CA LEU A 196 2.05 1.32 -12.50
C LEU A 196 3.38 1.35 -11.74
N MET A 197 3.86 2.51 -11.30
CA MET A 197 5.07 2.60 -10.46
C MET A 197 4.84 1.99 -9.07
N ARG A 198 3.77 2.34 -8.36
CA ARG A 198 3.41 1.74 -7.06
C ARG A 198 3.12 0.25 -7.15
N ASP A 199 2.66 -0.23 -8.30
CA ASP A 199 2.40 -1.65 -8.53
C ASP A 199 3.71 -2.40 -8.84
N ALA A 200 4.64 -1.79 -9.61
CA ALA A 200 6.01 -2.29 -9.78
C ALA A 200 6.80 -2.35 -8.46
N GLU A 201 6.73 -1.31 -7.62
CA GLU A 201 7.35 -1.26 -6.29
C GLU A 201 6.89 -2.43 -5.38
N LYS A 202 5.61 -2.83 -5.47
CA LYS A 202 5.10 -4.02 -4.75
C LYS A 202 5.57 -5.33 -5.35
N PHE A 203 5.64 -5.43 -6.67
CA PHE A 203 6.16 -6.64 -7.33
C PHE A 203 7.64 -6.86 -7.00
N GLU A 204 8.43 -5.78 -6.90
CA GLU A 204 9.83 -5.84 -6.45
C GLU A 204 9.93 -6.33 -4.98
N SER A 205 9.16 -5.75 -4.05
CA SER A 205 9.11 -6.21 -2.65
C SER A 205 8.72 -7.68 -2.54
N SER A 206 7.64 -8.07 -3.23
CA SER A 206 7.16 -9.46 -3.23
C SER A 206 8.12 -10.43 -3.91
N LEU A 207 8.94 -9.98 -4.86
CA LEU A 207 9.99 -10.80 -5.48
C LEU A 207 11.14 -11.01 -4.49
N LEU A 208 11.62 -9.95 -3.84
CA LEU A 208 12.67 -10.04 -2.81
C LEU A 208 12.25 -10.91 -1.62
N GLU A 209 10.99 -10.81 -1.18
CA GLU A 209 10.41 -11.69 -0.15
C GLU A 209 10.38 -13.18 -0.59
N LEU A 210 10.07 -13.45 -1.86
CA LEU A 210 10.09 -14.81 -2.43
C LEU A 210 11.53 -15.34 -2.61
N GLU A 211 12.46 -14.51 -3.08
CA GLU A 211 13.88 -14.87 -3.22
C GLU A 211 14.52 -15.15 -1.85
N GLN A 212 14.22 -14.34 -0.83
CA GLN A 212 14.62 -14.63 0.54
C GLN A 212 14.04 -15.96 1.02
N ALA A 213 12.73 -16.20 0.86
CA ALA A 213 12.11 -17.45 1.27
C ALA A 213 12.71 -18.69 0.56
N ILE A 214 13.12 -18.55 -0.71
CA ILE A 214 13.82 -19.61 -1.46
C ILE A 214 15.23 -19.85 -0.89
N THR A 215 15.99 -18.81 -0.54
CA THR A 215 17.33 -18.99 0.06
C THR A 215 17.25 -19.59 1.48
N GLU A 216 16.27 -19.20 2.29
CA GLU A 216 16.00 -19.80 3.60
C GLU A 216 15.59 -21.28 3.49
N GLN A 217 14.71 -21.62 2.53
CA GLN A 217 14.33 -23.02 2.27
C GLN A 217 15.51 -23.85 1.76
N GLN A 218 16.35 -23.31 0.88
CA GLN A 218 17.55 -24.02 0.41
C GLN A 218 18.55 -24.25 1.54
N ALA A 219 18.71 -23.29 2.47
CA ALA A 219 19.58 -23.46 3.64
C ALA A 219 19.06 -24.57 4.58
N GLU A 220 17.75 -24.63 4.84
CA GLU A 220 17.15 -25.71 5.65
C GLU A 220 17.22 -27.07 4.93
N ILE A 221 17.05 -27.12 3.60
CA ILE A 221 17.25 -28.35 2.80
C ILE A 221 18.68 -28.85 2.96
N ASN A 222 19.70 -28.01 2.76
CA ASN A 222 21.11 -28.39 2.90
C ASN A 222 21.39 -28.97 4.30
N LYS A 223 20.89 -28.31 5.34
CA LYS A 223 21.00 -28.74 6.74
C LYS A 223 20.29 -30.07 7.02
N LEU A 224 19.13 -30.32 6.40
CA LEU A 224 18.43 -31.61 6.49
C LEU A 224 19.16 -32.73 5.73
N GLU A 225 19.82 -32.43 4.60
CA GLU A 225 20.68 -33.37 3.90
C GLU A 225 21.93 -33.74 4.72
N GLU A 226 22.54 -32.78 5.42
CA GLU A 226 23.64 -33.03 6.36
C GLU A 226 23.20 -33.95 7.51
N VAL A 227 22.10 -33.63 8.19
CA VAL A 227 21.54 -34.48 9.26
C VAL A 227 21.16 -35.88 8.74
N HIS A 228 20.64 -35.98 7.50
CA HIS A 228 20.36 -37.28 6.88
C HIS A 228 21.65 -38.09 6.63
N LYS A 229 22.70 -37.44 6.12
CA LYS A 229 24.02 -38.03 5.86
C LYS A 229 24.68 -38.52 7.16
N GLU A 230 24.61 -37.74 8.24
CA GLU A 230 25.04 -38.15 9.57
C GLU A 230 24.25 -39.36 10.09
N ALA A 231 22.91 -39.34 9.98
CA ALA A 231 22.05 -40.44 10.40
C ALA A 231 22.35 -41.75 9.62
N VAL A 232 22.62 -41.65 8.31
CA VAL A 232 23.08 -42.77 7.48
C VAL A 232 24.45 -43.29 7.92
N GLN A 233 25.41 -42.40 8.21
CA GLN A 233 26.73 -42.77 8.71
C GLN A 233 26.67 -43.43 10.09
N MET A 234 25.81 -42.95 10.99
CA MET A 234 25.55 -43.58 12.30
C MET A 234 24.89 -44.95 12.15
N ARG A 235 23.92 -45.11 11.24
CA ARG A 235 23.28 -46.39 10.94
C ARG A 235 24.31 -47.42 10.44
N ASP A 236 25.14 -47.04 9.47
CA ASP A 236 26.05 -47.98 8.80
C ASP A 236 27.30 -48.30 9.63
N SER A 237 27.78 -47.37 10.47
CA SER A 237 28.77 -47.68 11.51
C SER A 237 28.19 -48.61 12.58
N THR A 238 26.97 -48.37 13.06
CA THR A 238 26.27 -49.26 14.02
C THR A 238 26.08 -50.67 13.44
N LYS A 239 25.65 -50.78 12.18
CA LYS A 239 25.53 -52.05 11.45
C LYS A 239 26.87 -52.79 11.36
N THR A 240 27.96 -52.07 11.09
CA THR A 240 29.32 -52.62 11.02
C THR A 240 29.80 -53.12 12.39
N ILE A 241 29.52 -52.39 13.47
CA ILE A 241 29.81 -52.78 14.85
C ILE A 241 29.03 -54.06 15.21
N LEU A 242 27.72 -54.10 14.94
CA LEU A 242 26.86 -55.26 15.19
C LEU A 242 27.37 -56.49 14.44
N GLN A 243 27.62 -56.38 13.13
CA GLN A 243 28.14 -57.50 12.32
C GLN A 243 29.48 -58.03 12.86
N ARG A 244 30.37 -57.16 13.35
CA ARG A 244 31.64 -57.55 13.98
C ARG A 244 31.42 -58.25 15.32
N GLN A 245 30.45 -57.79 16.12
CA GLN A 245 30.07 -58.41 17.39
C GLN A 245 29.41 -59.79 17.19
N GLU A 246 28.54 -59.93 16.18
CA GLU A 246 27.93 -61.19 15.76
C GLU A 246 29.00 -62.20 15.32
N GLN A 247 29.92 -61.79 14.44
CA GLN A 247 31.05 -62.64 14.02
C GLN A 247 31.89 -63.10 15.22
N THR A 248 32.26 -62.18 16.11
CA THR A 248 33.04 -62.48 17.33
C THR A 248 32.29 -63.47 18.23
N THR A 249 30.99 -63.28 18.41
CA THR A 249 30.12 -64.17 19.20
C THR A 249 29.98 -65.55 18.54
N HIS A 250 29.84 -65.61 17.22
CA HIS A 250 29.79 -66.85 16.45
C HIS A 250 31.10 -67.64 16.55
N TYR A 251 32.27 -66.99 16.43
CA TYR A 251 33.56 -67.66 16.62
C TYR A 251 33.74 -68.17 18.06
N SER A 252 33.34 -67.39 19.07
CA SER A 252 33.34 -67.82 20.48
C SER A 252 32.42 -69.02 20.72
N ASN A 253 31.20 -69.01 20.18
CA ASN A 253 30.28 -70.13 20.25
C ASN A 253 30.83 -71.37 19.54
N LYS A 254 31.41 -71.22 18.35
CA LYS A 254 32.02 -72.33 17.59
C LYS A 254 33.24 -72.93 18.30
N ALA A 255 34.02 -72.12 19.02
CA ALA A 255 35.11 -72.60 19.87
C ALA A 255 34.59 -73.42 21.07
N ARG A 256 33.54 -72.94 21.76
CA ARG A 256 32.89 -73.66 22.88
C ARG A 256 32.21 -74.95 22.40
N GLU A 257 31.52 -74.91 21.27
CA GLU A 257 30.91 -76.08 20.62
C GLU A 257 31.98 -77.13 20.30
N LYS A 258 33.11 -76.72 19.70
CA LYS A 258 34.22 -77.63 19.44
C LYS A 258 34.76 -78.27 20.73
N GLN A 259 35.02 -77.48 21.78
CA GLN A 259 35.47 -78.01 23.07
C GLN A 259 34.46 -79.02 23.66
N ALA A 260 33.16 -78.73 23.57
CA ALA A 260 32.10 -79.65 24.00
C ALA A 260 32.03 -80.92 23.14
N GLN A 261 32.32 -80.84 21.83
CA GLN A 261 32.46 -82.01 20.96
C GLN A 261 33.72 -82.83 21.29
N ASP A 262 34.86 -82.19 21.51
CA ASP A 262 36.12 -82.84 21.90
C ASP A 262 35.99 -83.56 23.26
N PHE A 263 35.25 -83.00 24.23
CA PHE A 263 34.93 -83.66 25.50
C PHE A 263 33.91 -84.81 25.32
N ARG A 264 32.84 -84.63 24.52
CA ARG A 264 31.89 -85.71 24.22
C ARG A 264 32.60 -86.90 23.56
N ARG A 265 33.51 -86.63 22.61
CA ARG A 265 34.33 -87.66 21.96
C ARG A 265 35.22 -88.41 22.94
N GLN A 266 35.88 -87.72 23.88
CA GLN A 266 36.67 -88.37 24.94
C GLN A 266 35.82 -89.23 25.88
N VAL A 267 34.58 -88.83 26.17
CA VAL A 267 33.64 -89.63 26.98
C VAL A 267 33.15 -90.85 26.19
N GLU A 268 32.91 -90.72 24.89
CA GLU A 268 32.55 -91.84 24.01
C GLU A 268 33.72 -92.81 23.78
N GLU A 269 34.94 -92.31 23.59
CA GLU A 269 36.18 -93.08 23.56
C GLU A 269 36.34 -93.88 24.87
N ARG A 270 36.23 -93.22 26.03
CA ARG A 270 36.28 -93.87 27.35
C ARG A 270 35.16 -94.88 27.56
N LYS A 271 33.95 -94.60 27.06
CA LYS A 271 32.83 -95.55 27.11
C LYS A 271 33.11 -96.77 26.24
N LEU A 272 33.68 -96.61 25.05
CA LEU A 272 34.06 -97.73 24.18
C LEU A 272 35.27 -98.52 24.72
N GLU A 273 36.22 -97.86 25.39
CA GLU A 273 37.28 -98.51 26.16
C GLU A 273 36.71 -99.34 27.31
N LEU A 274 35.75 -98.79 28.06
CA LEU A 274 35.03 -99.51 29.11
C LEU A 274 34.19 -100.66 28.54
N GLU A 275 33.41 -100.47 27.49
CA GLU A 275 32.63 -101.53 26.82
C GLU A 275 33.54 -102.63 26.21
N ARG A 276 34.77 -102.27 25.83
CA ARG A 276 35.82 -103.22 25.39
C ARG A 276 36.44 -103.96 26.57
N LEU A 277 36.65 -103.30 27.71
CA LEU A 277 37.11 -103.92 28.95
C LEU A 277 36.05 -104.82 29.57
N GLU A 278 34.78 -104.38 29.62
CA GLU A 278 33.62 -105.16 30.02
C GLU A 278 33.48 -106.40 29.15
N ARG A 279 33.54 -106.28 27.82
CA ARG A 279 33.61 -107.46 26.94
C ARG A 279 34.82 -108.36 27.24
N LYS A 280 35.96 -107.82 27.65
CA LYS A 280 37.15 -108.63 27.99
C LYS A 280 37.06 -109.29 29.38
N ILE A 281 36.35 -108.67 30.32
CA ILE A 281 36.19 -109.11 31.72
C ILE A 281 34.99 -110.06 31.84
N PHE A 282 33.82 -109.68 31.34
CA PHE A 282 32.60 -110.49 31.42
C PHE A 282 32.54 -111.64 30.40
N SER A 283 33.41 -111.68 29.38
CA SER A 283 33.68 -112.94 28.65
C SER A 283 34.38 -114.00 29.52
N SER A 284 34.97 -113.61 30.65
CA SER A 284 35.53 -114.51 31.67
C SER A 284 34.65 -114.52 32.92
N GLY A 285 33.37 -114.85 32.76
CA GLY A 285 32.40 -114.87 33.86
C GLY A 285 32.75 -115.85 34.98
N LYS A 286 33.28 -115.34 36.11
CA LYS A 286 33.32 -116.00 37.42
C LYS A 286 33.45 -114.98 38.56
N THR A 287 32.62 -115.13 39.58
CA THR A 287 32.55 -114.29 40.78
C THR A 287 33.41 -114.83 41.92
N LEU A 288 34.05 -113.93 42.67
CA LEU A 288 34.49 -114.01 44.08
C LEU A 288 34.68 -112.53 44.53
N ILE A 289 34.12 -111.96 45.61
CA ILE A 289 33.79 -112.37 47.00
C ILE A 289 34.92 -112.05 48.02
N HIS A 290 34.60 -111.08 48.88
CA HIS A 290 35.12 -110.71 50.21
C HIS A 290 36.52 -110.09 50.46
N GLN A 291 36.45 -108.86 51.00
CA GLN A 291 37.11 -108.30 52.21
C GLN A 291 38.64 -108.25 52.40
N GLU A 292 39.07 -107.04 52.81
CA GLU A 292 40.00 -106.70 53.90
C GLU A 292 41.39 -107.36 53.99
N SER A 293 42.44 -106.53 53.85
CA SER A 293 43.23 -106.11 55.03
C SER A 293 43.99 -104.80 54.78
N ILE A 294 44.53 -104.25 55.87
CA ILE A 294 45.08 -102.89 56.05
C ILE A 294 46.60 -102.85 55.81
N LEU A 295 47.14 -101.64 55.55
CA LEU A 295 48.57 -101.24 55.69
C LEU A 295 49.55 -101.91 54.69
N SER A 296 50.82 -101.48 54.54
CA SER A 296 51.48 -100.16 54.54
C SER A 296 52.98 -100.39 54.24
N GLY A 297 53.70 -99.37 53.77
CA GLY A 297 55.15 -99.43 53.49
C GLY A 297 55.44 -99.49 51.98
N SER A 298 56.28 -98.67 51.34
CA SER A 298 57.45 -97.82 51.71
C SER A 298 58.80 -98.46 51.35
N GLY A 299 59.53 -97.80 50.44
CA GLY A 299 60.92 -98.10 50.08
C GLY A 299 61.10 -99.27 49.11
N GLU A 300 62.30 -99.54 48.59
CA GLU A 300 63.54 -98.74 48.49
C GLU A 300 64.49 -99.55 47.56
N HIS A 301 65.32 -98.88 46.75
CA HIS A 301 66.44 -99.39 45.95
C HIS A 301 66.79 -100.92 45.91
N GLY A 302 66.75 -101.51 44.69
CA GLY A 302 68.01 -101.68 43.94
C GLY A 302 68.59 -103.08 43.62
N ARG A 303 68.98 -103.22 42.35
CA ARG A 303 70.32 -103.67 41.87
C ARG A 303 70.67 -105.18 41.81
N GLY A 304 70.83 -105.67 40.56
CA GLY A 304 71.56 -106.90 40.18
C GLY A 304 70.70 -108.18 40.11
N GLY A 305 70.99 -109.16 39.25
CA GLY A 305 71.98 -109.19 38.15
C GLY A 305 72.19 -110.62 37.59
N GLU A 306 72.43 -110.73 36.27
CA GLU A 306 72.87 -111.94 35.53
C GLU A 306 71.88 -113.14 35.49
N GLY A 307 71.86 -114.00 34.44
CA GLY A 307 72.60 -113.98 33.17
C GLY A 307 72.20 -115.14 32.22
N GLY A 308 72.66 -115.07 30.95
CA GLY A 308 72.49 -116.07 29.87
C GLY A 308 71.08 -116.15 29.25
N ASP A 309 70.84 -116.76 28.07
CA ASP A 309 71.65 -117.19 26.90
C ASP A 309 70.62 -117.65 25.82
N ASP A 310 70.74 -117.59 24.49
CA ASP A 310 71.66 -117.02 23.48
C ASP A 310 70.74 -116.68 22.23
N GLY A 311 71.09 -116.18 21.03
CA GLY A 311 72.37 -116.00 20.34
C GLY A 311 72.23 -115.61 18.86
N SER A 312 73.30 -115.86 18.08
CA SER A 312 73.38 -115.83 16.61
C SER A 312 72.82 -114.61 15.85
N SER A 313 73.69 -113.66 15.50
CA SER A 313 73.96 -113.31 14.08
C SER A 313 75.25 -112.50 13.96
N LEU A 314 76.03 -112.71 12.89
CA LEU A 314 77.44 -112.26 12.81
C LEU A 314 77.71 -111.24 11.69
N HIS A 315 76.76 -110.35 11.36
CA HIS A 315 76.92 -109.43 10.20
C HIS A 315 76.57 -107.95 10.39
N ASP A 316 75.96 -107.53 11.51
CA ASP A 316 75.57 -106.12 11.75
C ASP A 316 76.58 -105.28 12.56
N LYS A 317 77.72 -105.86 12.96
CA LYS A 317 78.61 -105.26 13.97
C LYS A 317 79.24 -103.92 13.56
N ASP A 318 79.59 -103.73 12.28
CA ASP A 318 80.15 -102.45 11.82
C ASP A 318 79.10 -101.34 11.79
N GLY A 319 77.90 -101.61 11.26
CA GLY A 319 76.80 -100.63 11.25
C GLY A 319 76.34 -100.25 12.67
N ALA A 320 76.25 -101.24 13.56
CA ALA A 320 75.94 -101.01 14.97
C ALA A 320 77.06 -100.21 15.67
N SER A 321 78.34 -100.54 15.47
CA SER A 321 79.45 -99.83 16.11
C SER A 321 79.63 -98.41 15.58
N GLU A 322 79.44 -98.17 14.28
CA GLU A 322 79.49 -96.81 13.72
C GLU A 322 78.33 -95.95 14.25
N MET A 323 77.14 -96.54 14.41
CA MET A 323 75.99 -95.86 15.03
C MET A 323 76.23 -95.60 16.52
N GLU A 324 76.83 -96.53 17.26
CA GLU A 324 77.21 -96.36 18.67
C GLU A 324 78.28 -95.25 18.83
N GLN A 325 79.26 -95.16 17.91
CA GLN A 325 80.25 -94.08 17.90
C GLN A 325 79.61 -92.72 17.58
N LYS A 326 78.67 -92.66 16.63
CA LYS A 326 77.86 -91.45 16.37
C LYS A 326 77.04 -91.06 17.60
N PHE A 327 76.46 -92.02 18.31
CA PHE A 327 75.69 -91.79 19.53
C PHE A 327 76.55 -91.36 20.72
N LYS A 328 77.76 -91.91 20.89
CA LYS A 328 78.74 -91.43 21.88
C LYS A 328 79.19 -89.99 21.62
N LYS A 329 79.43 -89.62 20.35
CA LYS A 329 79.67 -88.22 19.95
C LYS A 329 78.46 -87.33 20.25
N LEU A 330 77.23 -87.83 20.06
CA LEU A 330 76.00 -87.10 20.38
C LEU A 330 75.81 -86.88 21.90
N MET A 331 76.05 -87.90 22.73
CA MET A 331 76.06 -87.78 24.20
C MET A 331 77.13 -86.79 24.68
N GLN A 332 78.34 -86.85 24.11
CA GLN A 332 79.42 -85.92 24.44
C GLN A 332 79.11 -84.48 24.03
N ALA A 333 78.53 -84.26 22.84
CA ALA A 333 78.14 -82.94 22.34
C ALA A 333 76.91 -82.35 23.05
N THR A 334 75.98 -83.19 23.49
CA THR A 334 74.82 -82.74 24.29
C THR A 334 75.14 -82.61 25.78
N GLY A 335 76.29 -83.12 26.26
CA GLY A 335 76.73 -83.05 27.65
C GLY A 335 75.89 -83.94 28.58
N VAL A 336 75.68 -85.19 28.17
CA VAL A 336 74.70 -86.14 28.72
C VAL A 336 75.32 -87.52 28.98
N SER A 337 74.88 -88.20 30.04
CA SER A 337 75.43 -89.50 30.48
C SER A 337 74.67 -90.72 29.95
N ALA A 338 73.36 -90.58 29.69
CA ALA A 338 72.48 -91.70 29.34
C ALA A 338 71.67 -91.44 28.06
N ALA A 339 71.31 -92.51 27.34
CA ALA A 339 70.69 -92.41 26.02
C ALA A 339 69.32 -91.71 26.01
N GLY A 340 68.50 -91.88 27.05
CA GLY A 340 67.19 -91.23 27.17
C GLY A 340 67.28 -89.71 27.38
N GLU A 341 68.17 -89.28 28.28
CA GLU A 341 68.43 -87.87 28.59
C GLU A 341 68.80 -87.02 27.35
N VAL A 342 69.40 -87.64 26.32
CA VAL A 342 69.71 -86.98 25.04
C VAL A 342 68.41 -86.57 24.34
N VAL A 343 67.44 -87.48 24.28
CA VAL A 343 66.12 -87.26 23.65
C VAL A 343 65.36 -86.19 24.43
N ASP A 344 65.37 -86.26 25.77
CA ASP A 344 64.71 -85.27 26.63
C ASP A 344 65.30 -83.87 26.45
N ARG A 345 66.63 -83.73 26.33
CA ARG A 345 67.26 -82.43 25.99
C ARG A 345 66.84 -81.92 24.61
N PHE A 346 66.73 -82.77 23.59
CA PHE A 346 66.24 -82.34 22.27
C PHE A 346 64.76 -81.95 22.28
N LEU A 347 63.91 -82.67 23.03
CA LEU A 347 62.50 -82.30 23.20
C LEU A 347 62.35 -80.96 23.93
N ALA A 348 63.07 -80.76 25.04
CA ALA A 348 63.10 -79.50 25.78
C ALA A 348 63.67 -78.35 24.93
N GLN A 349 64.72 -78.59 24.13
CA GLN A 349 65.29 -77.58 23.22
C GLN A 349 64.31 -77.20 22.10
N ARG A 350 63.56 -78.17 21.55
CA ARG A 350 62.49 -77.94 20.56
C ARG A 350 61.33 -77.14 21.15
N GLU A 351 60.95 -77.40 22.40
CA GLU A 351 59.88 -76.66 23.07
C GLU A 351 60.33 -75.26 23.49
N ALA A 352 61.59 -75.09 23.91
CA ALA A 352 62.20 -73.79 24.12
C ALA A 352 62.28 -72.96 22.82
N SER A 353 62.68 -73.56 21.70
CA SER A 353 62.76 -72.84 20.41
C SER A 353 61.37 -72.49 19.86
N ALA A 354 60.36 -73.37 20.03
CA ALA A 354 58.97 -73.06 19.73
C ALA A 354 58.44 -71.91 20.61
N ARG A 355 58.72 -71.92 21.92
CA ARG A 355 58.30 -70.86 22.85
C ARG A 355 58.99 -69.52 22.58
N LEU A 356 60.27 -69.52 22.22
CA LEU A 356 61.00 -68.33 21.79
C LEU A 356 60.47 -67.79 20.46
N THR A 357 60.12 -68.67 19.52
CA THR A 357 59.51 -68.28 18.23
C THR A 357 58.14 -67.64 18.46
N TYR A 358 57.30 -68.25 19.31
CA TYR A 358 56.02 -67.66 19.72
C TYR A 358 56.20 -66.29 20.37
N LEU A 359 57.07 -66.17 21.38
CA LEU A 359 57.33 -64.91 22.09
C LEU A 359 57.84 -63.81 21.14
N ARG A 360 58.73 -64.18 20.19
CA ARG A 360 59.14 -63.28 19.10
C ARG A 360 57.94 -62.84 18.27
N THR A 361 57.12 -63.76 17.75
CA THR A 361 55.97 -63.37 16.91
C THR A 361 54.93 -62.53 17.65
N VAL A 362 54.73 -62.75 18.96
CA VAL A 362 53.85 -61.91 19.79
C VAL A 362 54.43 -60.50 19.93
N THR A 363 55.69 -60.37 20.35
CA THR A 363 56.35 -59.07 20.53
C THR A 363 56.54 -58.30 19.22
N GLU A 364 56.78 -59.00 18.11
CA GLU A 364 56.91 -58.42 16.76
C GLU A 364 55.55 -57.90 16.23
N ASN A 365 54.44 -58.59 16.54
CA ASN A 365 53.08 -58.11 16.26
C ASN A 365 52.65 -56.95 17.19
N GLU A 366 52.94 -57.04 18.49
CA GLU A 366 52.64 -55.99 19.48
C GLU A 366 53.38 -54.70 19.13
N LYS A 367 54.69 -54.79 18.83
CA LYS A 367 55.47 -53.68 18.29
C LYS A 367 54.79 -53.05 17.07
N LYS A 368 54.41 -53.85 16.07
CA LYS A 368 53.76 -53.37 14.84
C LYS A 368 52.43 -52.66 15.13
N GLN A 369 51.66 -53.13 16.11
CA GLN A 369 50.41 -52.50 16.52
C GLN A 369 50.63 -51.18 17.26
N LEU A 370 51.67 -51.08 18.09
CA LEU A 370 52.10 -49.83 18.73
C LEU A 370 52.65 -48.81 17.71
N GLU A 371 53.42 -49.26 16.71
CA GLU A 371 53.89 -48.40 15.61
C GLU A 371 52.72 -47.84 14.79
N ALA A 372 51.71 -48.65 14.48
CA ALA A 372 50.50 -48.21 13.80
C ALA A 372 49.65 -47.24 14.66
N GLN A 373 49.52 -47.47 15.97
CA GLN A 373 48.85 -46.53 16.88
C GLN A 373 49.59 -45.20 16.98
N ARG A 374 50.94 -45.23 17.05
CA ARG A 374 51.78 -44.03 17.05
C ARG A 374 51.59 -43.21 15.76
N GLU A 375 51.50 -43.87 14.61
CA GLU A 375 51.29 -43.18 13.33
C GLU A 375 49.88 -42.61 13.19
N LEU A 376 48.85 -43.31 13.66
CA LEU A 376 47.49 -42.78 13.74
C LEU A 376 47.41 -41.56 14.66
N MET A 377 47.96 -41.65 15.88
CA MET A 377 48.03 -40.54 16.83
C MET A 377 48.78 -39.34 16.25
N LYS A 378 49.90 -39.58 15.54
CA LYS A 378 50.67 -38.51 14.89
C LYS A 378 49.89 -37.86 13.75
N ALA A 379 49.24 -38.65 12.89
CA ALA A 379 48.41 -38.13 11.80
C ALA A 379 47.22 -37.31 12.31
N GLN A 380 46.60 -37.72 13.42
CA GLN A 380 45.57 -36.93 14.11
C GLN A 380 46.15 -35.61 14.67
N LEU A 381 47.32 -35.66 15.33
CA LEU A 381 47.99 -34.46 15.85
C LEU A 381 48.36 -33.47 14.75
N ASP A 382 48.84 -33.96 13.61
CA ASP A 382 49.18 -33.11 12.47
C ASP A 382 47.92 -32.57 11.78
N ALA A 383 46.84 -33.36 11.68
CA ALA A 383 45.54 -32.88 11.18
C ALA A 383 44.93 -31.77 12.05
N PHE A 384 44.97 -31.90 13.39
CA PHE A 384 44.48 -30.86 14.30
C PHE A 384 45.25 -29.54 14.14
N LYS A 385 46.58 -29.57 14.00
CA LYS A 385 47.40 -28.35 13.76
C LYS A 385 47.00 -27.61 12.48
N PHE A 386 46.61 -28.33 11.43
CA PHE A 386 46.21 -27.73 10.16
C PHE A 386 44.72 -27.38 10.07
N ALA A 387 43.88 -27.88 10.98
CA ALA A 387 42.50 -27.41 11.15
C ALA A 387 42.46 -26.04 11.83
N ASP A 388 43.12 -25.93 13.00
CA ASP A 388 43.16 -24.71 13.83
C ASP A 388 43.66 -23.48 13.03
N VAL A 389 44.69 -23.68 12.20
CA VAL A 389 45.23 -22.63 11.30
C VAL A 389 44.25 -22.28 10.17
N LYS A 390 43.58 -23.26 9.55
CA LYS A 390 42.61 -22.99 8.48
C LYS A 390 41.39 -22.24 8.96
N ASP A 391 40.86 -22.64 10.10
CA ASP A 391 39.69 -21.99 10.69
C ASP A 391 40.08 -20.57 11.14
N SER A 392 41.30 -20.36 11.64
CA SER A 392 41.85 -19.02 11.89
C SER A 392 41.96 -18.17 10.61
N ASP A 393 42.51 -18.71 9.52
CA ASP A 393 42.67 -17.98 8.25
C ASP A 393 41.32 -17.61 7.62
N VAL A 394 40.34 -18.53 7.63
CA VAL A 394 38.97 -18.28 7.13
C VAL A 394 38.26 -17.23 7.97
N ASN A 395 38.31 -17.34 9.31
CA ASN A 395 37.75 -16.33 10.22
C ASN A 395 38.38 -14.94 9.99
N GLN A 396 39.68 -14.88 9.65
CA GLN A 396 40.36 -13.63 9.32
C GLN A 396 39.89 -13.06 7.97
N GLU A 397 39.73 -13.88 6.93
CA GLU A 397 39.20 -13.43 5.62
C GLU A 397 37.75 -12.92 5.76
N GLU A 398 36.93 -13.57 6.60
CA GLU A 398 35.57 -13.09 6.92
C GLU A 398 35.58 -11.78 7.73
N LEU A 399 36.50 -11.63 8.69
CA LEU A 399 36.69 -10.36 9.40
C LEU A 399 37.05 -9.22 8.45
N GLU A 400 37.91 -9.46 7.45
CA GLU A 400 38.27 -8.46 6.45
C GLU A 400 37.11 -8.11 5.51
N LYS A 401 36.31 -9.10 5.08
CA LYS A 401 35.06 -8.85 4.32
C LYS A 401 34.08 -7.99 5.10
N ILE A 402 33.84 -8.31 6.38
CA ILE A 402 32.94 -7.56 7.27
C ILE A 402 33.49 -6.13 7.48
N LYS A 403 34.80 -5.99 7.73
CA LYS A 403 35.46 -4.69 7.90
C LYS A 403 35.35 -3.82 6.64
N ASN A 404 35.57 -4.39 5.45
CA ASN A 404 35.45 -3.67 4.18
C ASN A 404 34.00 -3.23 3.93
N SER A 405 33.01 -4.09 4.19
CA SER A 405 31.58 -3.75 4.12
C SER A 405 31.20 -2.62 5.09
N ILE A 406 31.72 -2.65 6.32
CA ILE A 406 31.55 -1.55 7.29
C ILE A 406 32.15 -0.24 6.77
N GLU A 407 33.32 -0.27 6.13
CA GLU A 407 33.96 0.93 5.57
C GLU A 407 33.20 1.48 4.34
N GLU A 408 32.69 0.63 3.47
CA GLU A 408 31.81 1.02 2.36
C GLU A 408 30.51 1.66 2.87
N GLN A 409 29.85 1.05 3.86
CA GLN A 409 28.62 1.59 4.44
C GLN A 409 28.85 2.93 5.18
N LYS A 410 30.02 3.13 5.81
CA LYS A 410 30.41 4.46 6.33
C LYS A 410 30.54 5.49 5.22
N GLN A 411 31.27 5.18 4.14
CA GLN A 411 31.46 6.11 3.02
C GLN A 411 30.13 6.48 2.38
N ARG A 412 29.27 5.48 2.11
CA ARG A 412 27.92 5.67 1.57
C ARG A 412 27.04 6.51 2.50
N ARG A 413 27.18 6.34 3.82
CA ARG A 413 26.49 7.18 4.82
C ARG A 413 27.03 8.61 4.82
N GLU A 414 28.34 8.81 4.67
CA GLU A 414 28.97 10.13 4.60
C GLU A 414 28.57 10.89 3.31
N GLU A 415 28.41 10.19 2.18
CA GLU A 415 27.87 10.75 0.95
C GLU A 415 26.40 11.16 1.09
N CYS A 416 25.57 10.32 1.73
CA CYS A 416 24.18 10.67 2.06
C CYS A 416 24.10 11.89 3.00
N ASP A 417 24.91 11.94 4.05
CA ASP A 417 24.97 13.09 4.98
C ASP A 417 25.35 14.37 4.22
N LYS A 418 26.36 14.34 3.33
CA LYS A 418 26.74 15.47 2.47
C LYS A 418 25.62 15.90 1.51
N ALA A 419 24.86 14.97 0.96
CA ALA A 419 23.71 15.27 0.10
C ALA A 419 22.55 15.91 0.89
N ILE A 420 22.35 15.50 2.15
CA ILE A 420 21.39 16.09 3.09
C ILE A 420 21.85 17.51 3.48
N GLU A 421 23.12 17.72 3.78
CA GLU A 421 23.67 19.06 4.04
C GLU A 421 23.54 19.98 2.82
N TYR A 422 23.86 19.49 1.61
CA TYR A 422 23.68 20.27 0.38
C TYR A 422 22.22 20.67 0.14
N THR A 423 21.28 19.72 0.23
CA THR A 423 19.84 20.02 0.03
C THR A 423 19.28 20.91 1.13
N ARG A 424 19.78 20.78 2.37
CA ARG A 424 19.47 21.70 3.47
C ARG A 424 19.98 23.11 3.20
N ASN A 425 21.23 23.26 2.77
CA ASN A 425 21.80 24.58 2.44
C ASN A 425 21.01 25.25 1.30
N VAL A 426 20.60 24.50 0.28
CA VAL A 426 19.70 25.00 -0.78
C VAL A 426 18.35 25.43 -0.18
N PHE A 427 17.75 24.63 0.69
CA PHE A 427 16.49 24.97 1.36
C PHE A 427 16.59 26.25 2.20
N ASP A 428 17.65 26.38 3.01
CA ASP A 428 17.88 27.55 3.84
C ASP A 428 18.13 28.81 2.97
N THR A 429 18.85 28.73 1.85
CA THR A 429 18.96 29.87 0.90
C THR A 429 17.64 30.25 0.22
N ILE A 430 16.76 29.28 -0.08
CA ILE A 430 15.42 29.57 -0.59
C ILE A 430 14.57 30.26 0.47
N LYS A 431 14.64 29.79 1.73
CA LYS A 431 13.95 30.39 2.87
C LYS A 431 14.38 31.83 3.11
N ASP A 432 15.68 32.12 3.08
CA ASP A 432 16.21 33.48 3.24
C ASP A 432 15.74 34.40 2.09
N ALA A 433 15.74 33.93 0.85
CA ALA A 433 15.23 34.69 -0.30
C ALA A 433 13.71 34.97 -0.20
N LEU A 434 12.93 34.04 0.37
CA LEU A 434 11.49 34.26 0.64
C LEU A 434 11.26 35.26 1.78
N ILE A 435 12.14 35.28 2.80
CA ILE A 435 12.13 36.30 3.86
C ILE A 435 12.50 37.68 3.31
N GLU A 436 13.51 37.78 2.44
CA GLU A 436 13.85 39.04 1.76
C GLU A 436 12.69 39.55 0.89
N LEU A 437 12.06 38.66 0.12
CA LEU A 437 10.87 39.00 -0.68
C LEU A 437 9.72 39.52 0.19
N LEU A 438 9.44 38.89 1.34
CA LEU A 438 8.44 39.37 2.30
C LEU A 438 8.77 40.76 2.86
N LEU A 439 10.04 41.04 3.18
CA LEU A 439 10.48 42.35 3.63
C LEU A 439 10.33 43.40 2.51
N LYS A 440 10.65 43.06 1.25
CA LYS A 440 10.49 43.95 0.10
C LYS A 440 9.03 44.22 -0.28
N LEU A 441 8.16 43.21 -0.23
CA LEU A 441 6.71 43.40 -0.39
C LEU A 441 6.13 44.29 0.71
N ARG A 442 6.65 44.20 1.94
CA ARG A 442 6.28 45.10 3.04
C ARG A 442 6.79 46.52 2.84
N GLU A 443 8.03 46.73 2.39
CA GLU A 443 8.53 48.08 2.02
C GLU A 443 7.62 48.74 0.96
N ILE A 444 7.13 47.96 -0.01
CA ILE A 444 6.17 48.42 -1.02
C ILE A 444 4.82 48.77 -0.37
N GLU A 445 4.26 47.91 0.48
CA GLU A 445 2.97 48.18 1.14
C GLU A 445 3.04 49.41 2.07
N GLU A 446 4.12 49.57 2.85
CA GLU A 446 4.35 50.76 3.69
C GLU A 446 4.52 52.03 2.84
N SER A 447 5.10 51.93 1.64
CA SER A 447 5.16 53.07 0.71
C SER A 447 3.79 53.43 0.10
N LEU A 448 2.93 52.44 -0.19
CA LEU A 448 1.58 52.69 -0.70
C LEU A 448 0.68 53.34 0.36
N ASP A 449 0.75 52.92 1.63
CA ASP A 449 -0.06 53.51 2.71
C ASP A 449 0.27 55.01 2.93
N THR A 450 1.49 55.47 2.65
CA THR A 450 1.82 56.91 2.71
C THR A 450 1.11 57.76 1.66
N ALA A 451 0.54 57.16 0.61
CA ALA A 451 -0.22 57.85 -0.44
C ALA A 451 -1.74 57.92 -0.15
N SER A 452 -2.26 57.25 0.89
CA SER A 452 -3.70 57.13 1.16
C SER A 452 -4.08 57.50 2.61
N PRO A 453 -4.62 58.71 2.86
CA PRO A 453 -4.96 59.18 4.21
C PRO A 453 -6.07 58.41 4.95
N TYR A 454 -6.67 57.38 4.35
CA TYR A 454 -7.86 56.68 4.85
C TYR A 454 -7.78 55.14 4.79
N GLY A 455 -6.57 54.57 4.85
CA GLY A 455 -6.36 53.14 5.05
C GLY A 455 -6.35 52.73 6.53
N ARG A 456 -7.35 51.96 6.99
CA ARG A 456 -7.21 51.17 8.24
C ARG A 456 -6.80 49.74 7.90
N ARG A 457 -5.52 49.41 8.02
CA ARG A 457 -5.04 48.03 8.20
C ARG A 457 -4.53 47.84 9.62
N THR A 458 -4.69 46.63 10.17
CA THR A 458 -4.16 46.29 11.50
C THR A 458 -2.65 46.10 11.43
N PRO A 459 -1.84 46.84 12.21
CA PRO A 459 -0.41 46.59 12.27
C PRO A 459 -0.14 45.20 12.87
N LEU A 460 0.82 44.47 12.29
CA LEU A 460 1.24 43.16 12.81
C LEU A 460 1.84 43.29 14.21
N LYS A 461 1.74 42.22 14.99
CA LYS A 461 2.21 42.21 16.38
C LYS A 461 3.75 42.26 16.40
N PRO A 462 4.37 42.93 17.40
CA PRO A 462 5.83 42.96 17.53
C PRO A 462 6.52 41.60 17.75
N ALA A 463 5.76 40.51 17.95
CA ALA A 463 6.27 39.14 17.93
C ALA A 463 6.47 38.64 16.49
N GLU A 464 5.43 38.73 15.65
CA GLU A 464 5.44 38.31 14.24
C GLU A 464 6.63 38.95 13.47
N LEU A 465 6.92 40.24 13.70
CA LEU A 465 8.10 40.90 13.13
C LEU A 465 9.44 40.26 13.57
N LYS A 466 9.56 39.80 14.81
CA LYS A 466 10.78 39.18 15.37
C LYS A 466 10.96 37.76 14.89
N ASP A 467 9.88 37.02 14.66
CA ASP A 467 9.94 35.64 14.21
C ASP A 467 10.23 35.55 12.69
N ILE A 468 9.78 36.54 11.91
CA ILE A 468 10.25 36.77 10.52
C ILE A 468 11.75 37.11 10.52
N THR A 469 12.16 38.15 11.26
CA THR A 469 13.55 38.66 11.23
C THR A 469 14.59 37.78 11.95
N SER A 470 14.16 36.80 12.74
CA SER A 470 15.04 35.76 13.30
C SER A 470 14.94 34.40 12.59
N GLY A 471 14.20 34.32 11.46
CA GLY A 471 14.08 33.10 10.65
C GLY A 471 13.38 31.94 11.37
N LYS A 472 12.58 32.22 12.41
CA LYS A 472 11.95 31.20 13.26
C LYS A 472 10.56 30.76 12.80
N LEU A 473 9.94 31.52 11.92
CA LEU A 473 8.67 31.17 11.29
C LEU A 473 8.73 29.76 10.67
N ALA A 474 7.66 28.98 10.84
CA ALA A 474 7.51 27.69 10.17
C ALA A 474 7.33 27.88 8.66
N VAL A 475 7.64 26.84 7.88
CA VAL A 475 7.59 26.89 6.41
C VAL A 475 6.18 27.17 5.89
N GLU A 476 5.18 26.58 6.55
CA GLU A 476 3.74 26.79 6.26
C GLU A 476 3.29 28.21 6.60
N GLU A 477 3.71 28.74 7.76
CA GLU A 477 3.44 30.13 8.18
C GLU A 477 4.06 31.15 7.21
N LEU A 478 5.29 30.89 6.74
CA LEU A 478 6.00 31.71 5.76
C LEU A 478 5.30 31.70 4.40
N GLY A 479 4.82 30.54 3.95
CA GLY A 479 4.03 30.40 2.73
C GLY A 479 2.71 31.15 2.81
N ASN A 480 1.94 30.94 3.89
CA ASN A 480 0.64 31.59 4.12
C ASN A 480 0.77 33.13 4.15
N LEU A 481 1.79 33.66 4.85
CA LEU A 481 2.05 35.09 4.93
C LEU A 481 2.45 35.70 3.58
N LEU A 482 3.24 34.97 2.78
CA LEU A 482 3.62 35.40 1.43
C LEU A 482 2.42 35.39 0.47
N GLU A 483 1.57 34.37 0.56
CA GLU A 483 0.33 34.30 -0.23
C GLU A 483 -0.62 35.45 0.11
N GLU A 484 -0.80 35.78 1.39
CA GLU A 484 -1.59 36.94 1.83
C GLU A 484 -1.04 38.25 1.25
N ARG A 485 0.28 38.50 1.38
CA ARG A 485 0.91 39.73 0.87
C ARG A 485 0.83 39.85 -0.65
N ILE A 486 1.02 38.74 -1.38
CA ILE A 486 0.89 38.73 -2.85
C ILE A 486 -0.55 39.01 -3.27
N LYS A 487 -1.56 38.41 -2.61
CA LYS A 487 -2.99 38.72 -2.86
C LYS A 487 -3.30 40.20 -2.62
N LEU A 488 -2.83 40.76 -1.51
CA LEU A 488 -3.01 42.19 -1.19
C LEU A 488 -2.35 43.11 -2.23
N GLY A 489 -1.17 42.74 -2.75
CA GLY A 489 -0.49 43.44 -3.84
C GLY A 489 -1.23 43.35 -5.19
N LEU A 490 -1.78 42.19 -5.54
CA LEU A 490 -2.59 41.99 -6.75
C LEU A 490 -3.92 42.75 -6.71
N ILE A 491 -4.54 42.89 -5.53
CA ILE A 491 -5.71 43.74 -5.33
C ILE A 491 -5.33 45.22 -5.47
N ALA A 492 -4.20 45.64 -4.88
CA ALA A 492 -3.71 47.02 -4.99
C ALA A 492 -3.30 47.44 -6.42
N SER A 493 -2.83 46.50 -7.23
CA SER A 493 -2.54 46.73 -8.66
C SER A 493 -3.76 46.66 -9.58
N GLY A 494 -4.95 46.36 -9.04
CA GLY A 494 -6.19 46.21 -9.80
C GLY A 494 -6.27 44.91 -10.62
N GLN A 495 -5.38 43.95 -10.40
CA GLN A 495 -5.36 42.66 -11.09
C GLN A 495 -6.29 41.61 -10.45
N LEU A 496 -6.66 41.79 -9.18
CA LEU A 496 -7.71 41.03 -8.49
C LEU A 496 -8.84 41.97 -8.03
N THR A 497 -10.09 41.54 -8.17
CA THR A 497 -11.23 42.15 -7.48
C THR A 497 -11.29 41.68 -6.02
N ALA A 498 -11.81 42.52 -5.12
CA ALA A 498 -11.83 42.24 -3.69
C ALA A 498 -12.78 41.08 -3.27
N ASP A 499 -13.74 40.73 -4.13
CA ASP A 499 -14.80 39.72 -3.85
C ASP A 499 -14.43 38.30 -4.31
N ALA A 500 -13.13 38.00 -4.49
CA ALA A 500 -12.63 36.67 -4.84
C ALA A 500 -12.62 35.73 -3.63
N ASP A 501 -13.81 35.24 -3.25
CA ASP A 501 -14.05 34.36 -2.09
C ASP A 501 -13.19 33.06 -2.13
N SER A 502 -12.78 32.59 -0.96
CA SER A 502 -11.78 31.54 -0.77
C SER A 502 -12.36 30.14 -0.99
N GLY A 503 -12.52 29.74 -2.26
CA GLY A 503 -13.05 28.44 -2.69
C GLY A 503 -12.16 27.21 -2.43
N LEU A 504 -11.47 27.14 -1.28
CA LEU A 504 -10.74 25.95 -0.82
C LEU A 504 -10.90 25.76 0.69
N SER A 505 -11.87 24.93 1.08
CA SER A 505 -11.91 24.24 2.37
C SER A 505 -11.93 22.74 2.11
N GLU A 506 -11.02 21.99 2.72
CA GLU A 506 -10.91 20.54 2.54
C GLU A 506 -12.08 19.81 3.23
N ASP A 507 -12.75 18.90 2.51
CA ASP A 507 -13.26 17.66 3.11
C ASP A 507 -13.58 16.61 2.02
N GLU A 508 -13.08 15.37 2.19
CA GLU A 508 -13.26 14.25 1.26
C GLU A 508 -14.39 13.33 1.77
N ALA A 509 -15.54 13.34 1.10
CA ALA A 509 -16.70 12.51 1.50
C ALA A 509 -17.38 11.84 0.29
N SER A 510 -17.00 10.60 0.04
CA SER A 510 -17.51 9.78 -1.08
C SER A 510 -19.05 9.58 -1.09
N ALA A 511 -19.67 9.79 -2.26
CA ALA A 511 -20.96 9.20 -2.63
C ALA A 511 -21.13 9.15 -4.16
N ALA A 512 -21.46 7.97 -4.71
CA ALA A 512 -21.81 7.83 -6.13
C ALA A 512 -23.33 8.00 -6.35
N GLY A 513 -23.73 8.71 -7.40
CA GLY A 513 -25.13 8.91 -7.80
C GLY A 513 -25.26 9.02 -9.31
N SER A 514 -26.31 8.42 -9.90
CA SER A 514 -26.40 8.17 -11.34
C SER A 514 -27.49 8.98 -12.07
N SER A 515 -27.13 9.54 -13.23
CA SER A 515 -28.03 9.94 -14.31
C SER A 515 -27.23 9.85 -15.63
N SER A 516 -27.49 8.86 -16.48
CA SER A 516 -28.61 8.71 -17.45
C SER A 516 -28.31 9.37 -18.79
N ALA A 517 -28.29 8.59 -19.86
CA ALA A 517 -27.90 9.03 -21.20
C ALA A 517 -28.98 9.86 -21.91
N LEU A 518 -28.55 10.69 -22.85
CA LEU A 518 -29.30 10.96 -24.07
C LEU A 518 -28.34 11.11 -25.26
N SER A 519 -28.74 10.57 -26.40
CA SER A 519 -27.96 10.55 -27.64
C SER A 519 -28.64 11.36 -28.75
N THR A 520 -27.89 12.24 -29.41
CA THR A 520 -28.24 12.87 -30.69
C THR A 520 -27.03 12.86 -31.63
N SER A 521 -27.27 13.02 -32.95
CA SER A 521 -26.39 12.54 -34.01
C SER A 521 -25.63 13.62 -34.80
N SER A 522 -24.60 13.18 -35.53
CA SER A 522 -23.68 13.92 -36.44
C SER A 522 -24.38 14.69 -37.59
N PRO A 523 -23.69 15.58 -38.33
CA PRO A 523 -22.52 15.29 -39.20
C PRO A 523 -21.20 15.92 -38.67
N ALA A 524 -19.98 15.43 -38.92
CA ALA A 524 -19.34 14.79 -40.09
C ALA A 524 -18.75 15.79 -41.11
N GLU A 525 -17.47 16.14 -40.92
CA GLU A 525 -16.56 16.76 -41.90
C GLU A 525 -15.19 16.06 -41.82
N ASP A 526 -14.45 16.01 -42.93
CA ASP A 526 -13.22 15.21 -43.06
C ASP A 526 -11.99 15.82 -42.38
N ARG A 527 -11.24 14.99 -41.66
CA ARG A 527 -9.81 15.20 -41.36
C ARG A 527 -9.03 13.89 -41.44
N GLU A 528 -7.80 13.98 -41.93
CA GLU A 528 -6.97 12.85 -42.33
C GLU A 528 -6.51 12.00 -41.13
N LYS A 529 -6.32 10.69 -41.37
CA LYS A 529 -5.83 9.75 -40.35
C LYS A 529 -4.30 9.79 -40.24
N PRO A 530 -3.72 9.92 -39.04
CA PRO A 530 -2.30 9.64 -38.83
C PRO A 530 -1.99 8.15 -39.07
N PRO A 531 -0.73 7.78 -39.39
CA PRO A 531 -0.34 6.41 -39.70
C PRO A 531 -0.54 5.44 -38.53
N ALA A 532 -0.80 4.17 -38.85
CA ALA A 532 -1.05 3.13 -37.87
C ALA A 532 0.21 2.77 -37.06
N TYR A 533 0.05 2.57 -35.75
CA TYR A 533 1.13 2.15 -34.85
C TYR A 533 1.54 0.67 -35.06
N PRO A 534 2.78 0.29 -34.73
CA PRO A 534 3.29 -1.08 -34.93
C PRO A 534 2.47 -2.17 -34.19
N PRO A 535 2.49 -3.43 -34.66
CA PRO A 535 1.52 -4.45 -34.25
C PRO A 535 1.59 -4.91 -32.77
N VAL A 536 2.65 -4.58 -32.05
CA VAL A 536 3.00 -5.13 -30.73
C VAL A 536 1.95 -4.82 -29.65
N TYR A 537 1.17 -3.74 -29.79
CA TYR A 537 0.22 -3.29 -28.77
C TYR A 537 -1.24 -3.73 -28.99
N MET A 538 -1.57 -4.44 -30.08
CA MET A 538 -2.96 -4.87 -30.36
C MET A 538 -3.58 -5.73 -29.26
N ASN A 539 -2.78 -6.59 -28.64
CA ASN A 539 -3.26 -7.60 -27.68
C ASN A 539 -3.77 -7.01 -26.36
N LEU A 540 -3.46 -5.74 -26.02
CA LEU A 540 -3.97 -5.09 -24.80
C LEU A 540 -5.34 -4.39 -25.00
N ILE A 541 -5.82 -4.26 -26.24
CA ILE A 541 -7.05 -3.50 -26.56
C ILE A 541 -8.22 -4.44 -26.88
N ALA A 542 -7.97 -5.66 -27.37
CA ALA A 542 -9.00 -6.65 -27.72
C ALA A 542 -9.73 -7.29 -26.52
N GLY A 543 -9.40 -6.92 -25.28
CA GLY A 543 -9.88 -7.55 -24.04
C GLY A 543 -11.33 -7.26 -23.63
N ARG A 544 -12.27 -7.01 -24.56
CA ARG A 544 -13.68 -6.77 -24.21
C ARG A 544 -14.71 -7.13 -25.30
N THR A 545 -15.79 -7.78 -24.82
CA THR A 545 -17.08 -8.07 -25.49
C THR A 545 -17.12 -9.20 -26.53
N THR A 546 -18.05 -10.14 -26.30
CA THR A 546 -18.64 -11.08 -27.31
C THR A 546 -17.63 -12.16 -27.78
N THR A 547 -17.99 -13.43 -28.04
CA THR A 547 -19.17 -13.97 -28.75
C THR A 547 -19.59 -15.36 -28.25
N GLN A 548 -20.75 -15.84 -28.70
CA GLN A 548 -21.29 -17.16 -28.46
C GLN A 548 -20.60 -18.29 -29.25
N ILE A 549 -20.55 -19.47 -28.62
CA ILE A 549 -20.82 -20.81 -29.16
C ILE A 549 -20.66 -21.05 -30.69
N SER A 550 -19.77 -21.96 -31.08
CA SER A 550 -20.03 -23.00 -32.10
C SER A 550 -18.94 -24.11 -32.05
N SER A 551 -19.25 -25.27 -32.60
CA SER A 551 -18.48 -26.52 -32.44
C SER A 551 -17.78 -26.99 -33.71
N THR A 552 -16.69 -27.77 -33.57
CA THR A 552 -16.46 -29.06 -34.28
C THR A 552 -15.18 -29.77 -33.79
N SER A 553 -15.08 -31.06 -34.08
CA SER A 553 -14.01 -32.04 -33.75
C SER A 553 -14.05 -33.12 -34.86
N PRO A 554 -13.10 -34.08 -35.04
CA PRO A 554 -11.93 -34.44 -34.21
C PRO A 554 -10.59 -34.66 -34.98
N GLY A 555 -9.50 -34.97 -34.26
CA GLY A 555 -8.21 -35.40 -34.84
C GLY A 555 -7.19 -35.89 -33.79
N GLN A 556 -6.81 -37.18 -33.86
CA GLN A 556 -6.07 -37.94 -32.84
C GLN A 556 -4.57 -37.59 -32.64
N GLY A 557 -4.02 -37.93 -31.46
CA GLY A 557 -2.58 -38.06 -31.16
C GLY A 557 -2.00 -36.92 -30.28
N THR A 558 -1.24 -37.16 -29.21
CA THR A 558 -0.76 -38.42 -28.61
C THR A 558 -0.60 -38.23 -27.09
N THR A 559 -0.73 -39.29 -26.28
CA THR A 559 -0.74 -39.20 -24.80
C THR A 559 0.66 -39.06 -24.19
N VAL A 560 0.82 -38.10 -23.27
CA VAL A 560 1.83 -38.12 -22.19
C VAL A 560 1.07 -37.88 -20.89
N VAL A 561 1.32 -38.69 -19.86
CA VAL A 561 0.64 -38.61 -18.56
C VAL A 561 1.59 -38.00 -17.54
N LEU A 562 1.21 -36.85 -16.96
CA LEU A 562 1.87 -36.25 -15.80
C LEU A 562 0.81 -35.66 -14.86
N SER A 563 0.71 -36.28 -13.67
CA SER A 563 0.17 -35.76 -12.40
C SER A 563 -0.95 -34.70 -12.42
N ASP A 564 -2.20 -35.15 -12.23
CA ASP A 564 -3.25 -34.31 -11.61
C ASP A 564 -2.88 -34.03 -10.14
N ASP A 565 -2.59 -32.78 -9.77
CA ASP A 565 -3.05 -32.17 -8.50
C ASP A 565 -2.86 -30.61 -8.49
N GLU A 566 -3.37 -29.92 -9.51
CA GLU A 566 -3.63 -28.47 -9.40
C GLU A 566 -5.15 -28.23 -9.21
N GLY A 567 -5.52 -27.67 -8.07
CA GLY A 567 -6.93 -27.45 -7.71
C GLY A 567 -7.60 -26.36 -8.54
N ASP A 568 -8.30 -26.75 -9.62
CA ASP A 568 -9.06 -25.87 -10.52
C ASP A 568 -9.91 -24.84 -9.75
N VAL A 569 -9.47 -23.58 -9.76
CA VAL A 569 -10.03 -22.50 -8.94
C VAL A 569 -11.46 -22.22 -9.39
N PRO A 570 -12.49 -22.56 -8.58
CA PRO A 570 -13.86 -22.66 -9.09
C PRO A 570 -14.34 -21.36 -9.71
N SER A 571 -14.60 -21.41 -11.03
CA SER A 571 -14.86 -20.21 -11.83
C SER A 571 -15.89 -19.27 -11.19
N ARG A 572 -15.74 -17.95 -11.41
CA ARG A 572 -16.65 -16.91 -10.87
C ARG A 572 -18.13 -17.19 -11.14
N SER A 573 -18.46 -17.89 -12.24
CA SER A 573 -19.82 -18.31 -12.59
C SER A 573 -20.30 -19.55 -11.82
N TYR A 574 -19.41 -20.46 -11.41
CA TYR A 574 -19.70 -21.55 -10.47
C TYR A 574 -19.97 -20.98 -9.07
N LEU A 575 -19.03 -20.20 -8.51
CA LEU A 575 -19.18 -19.56 -7.20
C LEU A 575 -20.46 -18.73 -7.10
N LYS A 576 -20.80 -17.93 -8.12
CA LYS A 576 -22.05 -17.16 -8.15
C LYS A 576 -23.31 -18.03 -8.18
N ARG A 577 -23.29 -19.18 -8.88
CA ARG A 577 -24.41 -20.14 -8.88
C ARG A 577 -24.57 -20.82 -7.52
N GLN A 578 -23.46 -21.27 -6.91
CA GLN A 578 -23.47 -21.91 -5.60
C GLN A 578 -23.93 -20.93 -4.49
N ALA A 579 -23.47 -19.68 -4.53
CA ALA A 579 -23.93 -18.62 -3.63
C ALA A 579 -25.45 -18.36 -3.78
N ASN A 580 -25.97 -18.26 -5.01
CA ASN A 580 -27.40 -18.12 -5.25
C ASN A 580 -28.21 -19.31 -4.71
N MET A 581 -27.76 -20.56 -4.93
CA MET A 581 -28.41 -21.74 -4.37
C MET A 581 -28.44 -21.72 -2.83
N ILE A 582 -27.36 -21.27 -2.18
CA ILE A 582 -27.31 -21.12 -0.72
C ILE A 582 -28.27 -20.03 -0.23
N ILE A 583 -28.42 -18.93 -0.98
CA ILE A 583 -29.36 -17.85 -0.68
C ILE A 583 -30.81 -18.33 -0.83
N GLU A 584 -31.16 -19.04 -1.91
CA GLU A 584 -32.50 -19.61 -2.11
C GLU A 584 -32.84 -20.68 -1.05
N ALA A 585 -31.88 -21.57 -0.73
CA ALA A 585 -32.04 -22.59 0.30
C ALA A 585 -32.26 -21.99 1.70
N LYS A 586 -31.59 -20.86 2.01
CA LYS A 586 -31.83 -20.11 3.26
C LYS A 586 -33.16 -19.34 3.21
N SER A 587 -33.51 -18.73 2.07
CA SER A 587 -34.77 -17.98 1.88
C SER A 587 -36.01 -18.87 2.14
N ARG A 588 -35.98 -20.13 1.70
CA ARG A 588 -37.07 -21.10 1.95
C ARG A 588 -37.25 -21.51 3.41
N ARG A 589 -36.33 -21.16 4.35
CA ARG A 589 -36.45 -21.49 5.78
C ARG A 589 -36.92 -20.31 6.64
N LYS A 590 -38.10 -19.75 6.35
CA LYS A 590 -38.72 -18.73 7.23
C LYS A 590 -40.24 -18.87 7.39
N GLY A 591 -40.65 -19.67 8.39
CA GLY A 591 -41.93 -19.46 9.08
C GLY A 591 -43.18 -20.19 8.56
N PHE A 592 -43.16 -21.53 8.44
CA PHE A 592 -44.39 -22.31 8.30
C PHE A 592 -45.15 -22.35 9.66
N ARG A 593 -46.10 -21.43 9.88
CA ARG A 593 -46.98 -21.45 11.07
C ARG A 593 -48.18 -22.37 10.82
N MET A 594 -48.23 -23.51 11.51
CA MET A 594 -49.47 -24.30 11.61
C MET A 594 -50.51 -23.60 12.49
N PRO A 595 -51.82 -23.73 12.19
CA PRO A 595 -52.90 -23.28 13.05
C PRO A 595 -53.13 -24.25 14.22
N VAL A 596 -53.35 -23.72 15.42
CA VAL A 596 -53.80 -24.48 16.61
C VAL A 596 -55.34 -24.57 16.58
N PRO A 597 -55.96 -25.74 16.84
CA PRO A 597 -57.39 -25.94 16.60
C PRO A 597 -58.29 -25.29 17.67
N LYS A 598 -59.48 -24.84 17.24
CA LYS A 598 -60.59 -24.48 18.15
C LYS A 598 -61.15 -25.73 18.82
N ARG A 599 -61.36 -25.70 20.15
CA ARG A 599 -62.33 -26.57 20.84
C ARG A 599 -63.00 -25.82 22.00
N ARG A 600 -64.32 -25.71 21.88
CA ARG A 600 -65.31 -25.22 22.88
C ARG A 600 -64.93 -23.92 23.58
#